data_AF-A0A971H2Y1-F1
#
_entry.id   AF-A0A971H2Y1-F1
#
_cell.length_a   1.000
_cell.length_b   1.000
_cell.length_c   1.000
_cell.angle_alpha   90.00
_cell.angle_beta   90.00
_cell.angle_gamma   90.00
#
_symmetry.space_group_name_H-M   'P 1'
#
loop_
_entity.id
_entity.type
_entity.pdbx_description
1 polymer ?
#
loop_
_entity_poly.entity_id
_entity_poly.type
_entity_poly.pdbx_seq_one_letter_code
_entity_poly.pdbx_strand_id
1 'polypeptide(L)'
;MLKEVLKEIYNSNYISKSNIARNLNIPEELVEEAFTQLARMGYIREDNGINDCNISCSKCPYANHCNKISVNSVTITEKGEKLLNM
;
A
#
# COMPACT_ATOMS: atom_id res chain seq x y z
N MET A 1 -1.62 -17.05 5.34
CA MET A 1 -1.67 -16.09 4.23
C MET A 1 -1.92 -14.64 4.66
N LEU A 2 -3.11 -14.26 5.18
CA LEU A 2 -3.38 -12.86 5.56
C LEU A 2 -2.35 -12.28 6.54
N LYS A 3 -1.96 -13.06 7.56
CA LYS A 3 -0.94 -12.64 8.54
C LYS A 3 0.45 -12.45 7.90
N GLU A 4 0.79 -13.24 6.89
CA GLU A 4 2.07 -13.14 6.18
C GLU A 4 2.09 -11.88 5.31
N VAL A 5 1.00 -11.60 4.60
CA VAL A 5 0.83 -10.33 3.86
C VAL A 5 0.90 -9.14 4.81
N LEU A 6 0.20 -9.19 5.96
CA LEU A 6 0.26 -8.11 6.96
C LEU A 6 1.68 -7.90 7.51
N LYS A 7 2.42 -8.99 7.74
CA LYS A 7 3.82 -8.92 8.19
C LYS A 7 4.72 -8.31 7.11
N GLU A 8 4.50 -8.64 5.84
CA GLU A 8 5.26 -8.07 4.73
C GLU A 8 4.97 -6.57 4.56
N ILE A 9 3.72 -6.15 4.75
CA ILE A 9 3.34 -4.73 4.79
C ILE A 9 4.08 -4.02 5.94
N TYR A 10 4.17 -4.64 7.11
CA TYR A 10 4.86 -4.06 8.27
C TYR A 10 6.37 -3.88 8.04
N ASN A 11 7.01 -4.88 7.45
CA ASN A 11 8.46 -4.88 7.25
C ASN A 11 8.91 -4.04 6.05
N SER A 12 7.99 -3.65 5.16
CA SER A 12 8.34 -2.96 3.93
C SER A 12 8.36 -1.45 4.11
N ASN A 13 9.50 -0.83 3.75
CA ASN A 13 9.63 0.63 3.67
C ASN A 13 8.82 1.23 2.50
N TYR A 14 8.39 0.41 1.54
CA TYR A 14 7.62 0.84 0.37
C TYR A 14 6.64 -0.26 -0.05
N ILE A 15 5.33 0.05 -0.02
CA ILE A 15 4.29 -0.93 -0.32
C ILE A 15 4.11 -1.06 -1.83
N SER A 16 4.52 -2.21 -2.37
CA SER A 16 4.24 -2.64 -3.74
C SER A 16 3.59 -4.03 -3.69
N LYS A 17 2.36 -4.14 -4.20
CA LYS A 17 1.60 -5.41 -4.21
C LYS A 17 2.34 -6.49 -5.01
N SER A 18 2.95 -6.13 -6.14
CA SER A 18 3.77 -7.02 -6.95
C SER A 18 5.04 -7.48 -6.22
N ASN A 19 5.67 -6.61 -5.41
CA ASN A 19 6.82 -7.01 -4.59
C ASN A 19 6.40 -7.99 -3.49
N ILE A 20 5.27 -7.73 -2.82
CA ILE A 20 4.73 -8.63 -1.79
C ILE A 20 4.38 -10.00 -2.41
N ALA A 21 3.75 -10.01 -3.59
CA ALA A 21 3.43 -11.22 -4.33
C ALA A 21 4.67 -12.06 -4.63
N ARG A 22 5.74 -11.40 -5.12
CA ARG A 22 7.03 -12.03 -5.39
C ARG A 22 7.70 -12.58 -4.13
N ASN A 23 7.71 -11.80 -3.04
CA ASN A 23 8.35 -12.19 -1.78
C ASN A 23 7.65 -13.38 -1.11
N LEU A 24 6.31 -13.45 -1.22
CA LEU A 24 5.50 -14.53 -0.69
C LEU A 24 5.29 -15.68 -1.68
N ASN A 25 5.78 -15.56 -2.92
CA ASN A 25 5.59 -16.51 -4.02
C ASN A 25 4.10 -16.87 -4.27
N ILE A 26 3.27 -15.83 -4.35
CA ILE A 26 1.81 -15.93 -4.58
C ILE A 26 1.40 -15.03 -5.74
N PRO A 27 0.26 -15.29 -6.42
CA PRO A 27 -0.30 -14.39 -7.42
C PRO A 27 -0.63 -13.01 -6.85
N GLU A 28 -0.48 -11.96 -7.66
CA GLU A 28 -0.85 -10.58 -7.28
C GLU A 28 -2.34 -10.47 -6.91
N GLU A 29 -3.21 -11.23 -7.58
CA GLU A 29 -4.64 -11.31 -7.26
C GLU A 29 -4.91 -11.72 -5.81
N LEU A 30 -4.12 -12.67 -5.27
CA LEU A 30 -4.23 -13.07 -3.85
C LEU A 30 -3.73 -11.98 -2.90
N VAL A 31 -2.76 -11.18 -3.33
CA VAL A 31 -2.32 -10.01 -2.56
C VAL A 31 -3.42 -8.95 -2.54
N GLU A 32 -4.05 -8.66 -3.68
CA GLU A 32 -5.17 -7.70 -3.75
C GLU A 32 -6.35 -8.12 -2.87
N GLU A 33 -6.72 -9.41 -2.92
CA GLU A 33 -7.74 -9.96 -2.06
C GLU A 33 -7.34 -9.85 -0.58
N ALA A 34 -6.08 -10.15 -0.24
CA ALA A 34 -5.58 -10.02 1.12
C ALA A 34 -5.63 -8.58 1.63
N PHE A 35 -5.27 -7.58 0.83
CA PHE A 35 -5.40 -6.17 1.20
C PHE A 35 -6.87 -5.80 1.46
N THR A 36 -7.77 -6.22 0.57
CA THR A 36 -9.22 -5.99 0.74
C THR A 36 -9.73 -6.58 2.05
N GLN A 37 -9.33 -7.81 2.37
CA GLN A 37 -9.73 -8.48 3.60
C GLN A 37 -9.11 -7.83 4.84
N LEU A 38 -7.81 -7.51 4.82
CA LEU A 38 -7.12 -6.85 5.93
C LEU A 38 -7.72 -5.46 6.23
N ALA A 39 -8.08 -4.70 5.19
CA ALA A 39 -8.74 -3.40 5.32
C ALA A 39 -10.15 -3.57 5.91
N ARG A 40 -10.95 -4.51 5.38
CA ARG A 40 -12.30 -4.82 5.89
C ARG A 40 -12.29 -5.26 7.36
N MET A 41 -11.24 -5.99 7.77
CA MET A 41 -11.05 -6.43 9.15
C MET A 41 -10.47 -5.35 10.06
N GLY A 42 -10.06 -4.20 9.52
CA GLY A 42 -9.49 -3.08 10.25
C GLY A 42 -8.06 -3.30 10.73
N TYR A 43 -7.29 -4.17 10.07
CA TYR A 43 -5.87 -4.37 10.36
C TYR A 43 -4.97 -3.40 9.60
N ILE A 44 -5.43 -2.90 8.46
CA ILE A 44 -4.78 -1.85 7.69
C ILE A 44 -5.79 -0.78 7.29
N ARG A 45 -5.29 0.42 7.00
CA ARG A 45 -6.03 1.51 6.36
C ARG A 45 -5.30 1.88 5.07
N GLU A 46 -5.97 1.74 3.94
CA GLU A 46 -5.48 2.29 2.67
C GLU A 46 -5.90 3.76 2.59
N ASP A 47 -4.91 4.64 2.66
CA ASP A 47 -5.09 6.04 2.34
C ASP A 47 -4.90 6.14 0.82
N ASN A 48 -6.03 6.03 0.10
CA ASN A 48 -6.09 6.35 -1.32
C ASN A 48 -5.70 7.81 -1.44
N GLY A 49 -4.44 8.06 -1.81
CA GLY A 49 -3.90 9.41 -1.91
C GLY A 49 -4.86 10.25 -2.72
N ILE A 50 -5.59 11.13 -2.05
CA ILE A 50 -6.43 12.11 -2.72
C ILE A 50 -5.46 12.82 -3.65
N ASN A 51 -5.76 12.80 -4.95
CA ASN A 51 -5.00 13.45 -6.02
C ASN A 51 -4.97 14.98 -5.88
N ASP A 52 -4.99 15.50 -4.65
CA ASP A 52 -5.02 16.91 -4.31
C ASP A 52 -3.61 17.48 -4.23
N CYS A 53 -2.76 17.10 -5.19
CA CYS A 53 -1.63 17.95 -5.55
C CYS A 53 -2.23 19.18 -6.26
N ASN A 54 -2.83 20.06 -5.45
CA ASN A 54 -3.51 21.30 -5.84
C ASN A 54 -2.52 22.34 -6.39
N ILE A 55 -1.24 21.96 -6.49
CA ILE A 55 -0.19 22.71 -7.17
C ILE A 55 -0.33 22.43 -8.66
N SER A 56 -0.74 23.46 -9.39
CA SER A 56 -0.71 23.48 -10.84
C SER A 56 0.73 23.31 -11.35
N CYS A 57 1.12 22.07 -11.66
CA CYS A 57 2.42 21.78 -12.28
C CYS A 57 2.53 22.33 -13.72
N SER A 58 1.53 23.08 -14.20
CA SER A 58 1.46 23.68 -15.53
C SER A 58 2.60 24.66 -15.82
N LYS A 59 3.28 25.19 -14.79
CA LYS A 59 4.45 26.06 -14.94
C LYS A 59 5.81 25.34 -14.86
N CYS A 60 5.82 24.02 -14.62
CA CYS A 60 7.07 23.25 -14.57
C CYS A 60 7.51 22.88 -16.00
N PRO A 61 8.72 23.25 -16.45
CA PRO A 61 9.24 22.86 -17.77
C PRO A 61 9.30 21.35 -17.98
N TYR A 62 9.36 20.58 -16.89
CA TYR A 62 9.40 19.12 -16.89
C TYR A 62 8.04 18.47 -16.59
N ALA A 63 6.92 19.22 -16.63
CA ALA A 63 5.60 18.68 -16.33
C ALA A 63 5.25 17.43 -17.18
N ASN A 64 5.65 17.43 -18.45
CA ASN A 64 5.44 16.32 -19.38
C ASN A 64 6.32 15.08 -19.07
N HIS A 65 7.33 15.22 -18.21
CA HIS A 65 8.21 14.14 -17.74
C HIS A 65 7.97 13.79 -16.26
N CYS A 66 7.06 14.51 -15.59
CA CYS A 66 6.73 14.26 -14.19
C CYS A 66 5.75 13.07 -14.11
N ASN A 67 6.27 11.90 -13.74
CA ASN A 67 5.45 10.71 -13.54
C ASN A 67 4.71 10.82 -12.20
N LYS A 68 3.60 11.56 -12.20
CA LYS A 68 2.70 11.74 -11.05
C LYS A 68 1.98 10.42 -10.75
N ILE A 69 2.71 9.43 -10.27
CA ILE A 69 2.12 8.20 -9.77
C ILE A 69 1.60 8.51 -8.38
N SER A 70 0.29 8.39 -8.19
CA SER A 70 -0.34 8.46 -6.87
C SER A 70 0.24 7.33 -6.01
N VAL A 71 0.98 7.70 -4.96
CA VAL A 71 1.49 6.72 -4.01
C VAL A 71 0.35 6.40 -3.05
N ASN A 72 -0.28 5.24 -3.24
CA ASN A 72 -1.23 4.73 -2.26
C ASN A 72 -0.45 4.37 -1.01
N SER A 73 -0.70 5.08 0.10
CA SER A 73 -0.10 4.76 1.39
C SER A 73 -0.98 3.80 2.16
N VAL A 74 -0.36 2.83 2.82
CA VAL A 74 -1.07 1.86 3.66
C VAL A 74 -0.51 1.95 5.06
N THR A 75 -1.38 2.18 6.03
CA THR A 75 -1.03 2.27 7.44
C THR A 75 -1.53 1.03 8.16
N ILE A 76 -0.66 0.37 8.94
CA ILE A 76 -1.08 -0.69 9.85
C ILE A 76 -1.75 -0.06 11.07
N THR A 77 -2.90 -0.60 11.47
CA THR A 77 -3.61 -0.12 12.66
C THR A 77 -3.03 -0.74 13.92
N GLU A 78 -3.31 -0.18 15.09
CA GLU A 78 -2.95 -0.78 16.39
C GLU A 78 -3.46 -2.24 16.50
N LYS A 79 -4.64 -2.52 15.92
CA LYS A 79 -5.20 -3.88 15.85
C LYS A 79 -4.33 -4.81 14.99
N GLY A 80 -3.78 -4.30 13.90
CA GLY A 80 -2.83 -5.00 13.03
C GLY A 80 -1.52 -5.30 13.74
N GLU A 81 -0.95 -4.33 14.45
CA GLU A 81 0.29 -4.51 15.23
C GLU A 81 0.11 -5.58 16.32
N LYS A 82 -1.00 -5.52 17.07
CA LYS A 82 -1.35 -6.56 18.06
C LYS A 82 -1.43 -7.96 17.44
N LEU A 83 -1.93 -8.11 16.22
CA LEU A 83 -1.97 -9.41 15.53
C LEU A 83 -0.57 -9.94 15.19
N LEU A 84 0.38 -9.03 14.96
CA LEU A 84 1.78 -9.33 14.72
C LEU A 84 2.58 -9.51 16.02
N ASN A 85 1.97 -9.27 17.19
CA ASN A 85 2.62 -9.20 18.50
C ASN A 85 3.70 -8.09 18.56
N MET A 86 3.41 -6.94 17.95
CA MET A 86 4.25 -5.75 17.91
C MET A 86 3.62 -4.62 18.71
#